data_AF-A0A4U8YH69-F1
#
_entry.id   AF-A0A4U8YH69-F1
#
_cell.length_a   1.000
_cell.length_b   1.000
_cell.length_c   1.000
_cell.angle_alpha   90.00
_cell.angle_beta   90.00
_cell.angle_gamma   90.00
#
_symmetry.space_group_name_H-M   'P 1'
#
loop_
_entity.id
_entity.type
_entity.pdbx_description
1 polymer ?
#
loop_
_entity_poly.entity_id
_entity_poly.type
_entity_poly.pdbx_seq_one_letter_code
_entity_poly.pdbx_strand_id
1 'polypeptide(L)'
;MGNTGRILTIDARITPEEVLALAASAWSDQPEAPAVAAKIVGEMNRIIRPEALFQWFDLEKVLDGEIMISEPVSGTSARLTTGGFSPYFHRATRFLAALYTLGPKVDTLLHRLTTKDREMEAHFVNMGSLAALTRTASVLTRLAENRAKQEGVGVSPPLSPGSIEGWELHSQRELCALFPMDAIGITQGDDAILSPMNTLSVVIAIGPGFTDAKAGSPCRLCRMGGSCTLTCSNHKATLTQREAV
;
A
#
# COMPACT_ATOMS: atom_id res chain seq x y z
N MET A 1 -18.33 19.13 -6.82
CA MET A 1 -17.77 18.53 -5.59
C MET A 1 -16.26 18.57 -5.73
N GLY A 2 -15.58 19.42 -4.98
CA GLY A 2 -14.13 19.58 -5.09
C GLY A 2 -13.44 18.46 -4.34
N ASN A 3 -12.83 17.52 -5.04
CA ASN A 3 -12.06 16.44 -4.44
C ASN A 3 -10.68 16.99 -4.04
N THR A 4 -10.43 17.23 -2.75
CA THR A 4 -9.25 17.97 -2.26
C THR A 4 -8.11 17.08 -1.78
N GLY A 5 -7.87 15.95 -2.46
CA GLY A 5 -6.75 15.06 -2.14
C GLY A 5 -5.42 15.82 -2.11
N ARG A 6 -4.64 15.65 -1.04
CA ARG A 6 -3.31 16.27 -0.93
C ARG A 6 -2.30 15.45 -1.72
N ILE A 7 -1.51 16.11 -2.55
CA ILE A 7 -0.41 15.47 -3.29
C ILE A 7 0.86 15.51 -2.44
N LEU A 8 1.56 14.39 -2.38
CA LEU A 8 2.86 14.25 -1.74
C LEU A 8 3.83 13.54 -2.69
N THR A 9 4.90 14.22 -3.07
CA THR A 9 6.05 13.60 -3.76
C THR A 9 6.98 12.97 -2.73
N ILE A 10 7.39 11.73 -2.97
CA ILE A 10 8.17 10.93 -2.03
C ILE A 10 9.51 10.52 -2.66
N ASP A 11 10.61 10.70 -1.91
CA ASP A 11 11.89 10.10 -2.29
C ASP A 11 11.85 8.59 -1.98
N ALA A 12 11.66 7.78 -3.03
CA ALA A 12 11.67 6.33 -2.94
C ALA A 12 12.88 5.68 -3.62
N ARG A 13 14.03 6.36 -3.69
CA ARG A 13 15.25 5.80 -4.28
C ARG A 13 15.67 4.49 -3.63
N ILE A 14 15.90 3.47 -4.44
CA ILE A 14 16.26 2.11 -4.01
C ILE A 14 17.76 1.86 -4.17
N THR A 15 18.27 0.84 -3.48
CA THR A 15 19.66 0.39 -3.61
C THR A 15 19.76 -1.03 -4.20
N PRO A 16 20.91 -1.42 -4.77
CA PRO A 16 21.12 -2.79 -5.26
C PRO A 16 20.98 -3.84 -4.16
N GLU A 17 21.44 -3.53 -2.95
CA GLU A 17 21.36 -4.42 -1.78
C GLU A 17 19.90 -4.69 -1.40
N GLU A 18 19.04 -3.67 -1.43
CA GLU A 18 17.61 -3.83 -1.17
C GLU A 18 16.94 -4.73 -2.22
N VAL A 19 17.27 -4.55 -3.50
CA VAL A 19 16.75 -5.37 -4.60
C VAL A 19 17.19 -6.83 -4.47
N LEU A 20 18.47 -7.06 -4.19
CA LEU A 20 19.03 -8.41 -4.03
C LEU A 20 18.47 -9.11 -2.79
N ALA A 21 18.28 -8.40 -1.68
CA ALA A 21 17.71 -8.97 -0.46
C ALA A 21 16.25 -9.42 -0.61
N LEU A 22 15.50 -8.84 -1.55
CA LEU A 22 14.13 -9.23 -1.86
C LEU A 22 14.05 -10.29 -2.97
N ALA A 23 15.11 -10.43 -3.77
CA ALA A 23 15.11 -11.34 -4.90
C ALA A 23 15.13 -12.82 -4.48
N ALA A 24 14.53 -13.68 -5.31
CA ALA A 24 14.64 -15.12 -5.12
C ALA A 24 16.09 -15.57 -5.33
N SER A 25 16.51 -16.58 -4.55
CA SER A 25 17.87 -17.14 -4.60
C SER A 25 18.28 -17.58 -6.01
N ALA A 26 17.34 -18.11 -6.79
CA ALA A 26 17.54 -18.48 -8.19
C ALA A 26 18.13 -17.34 -9.06
N TRP A 27 17.85 -16.08 -8.69
CA TRP A 27 18.37 -14.89 -9.36
C TRP A 27 19.48 -14.20 -8.57
N SER A 28 19.34 -14.05 -7.25
CA SER A 28 20.32 -13.30 -6.42
C SER A 28 21.66 -14.00 -6.29
N ASP A 29 21.69 -15.33 -6.40
CA ASP A 29 22.91 -16.13 -6.19
C ASP A 29 23.73 -16.27 -7.48
N GLN A 30 23.23 -15.74 -8.60
CA GLN A 30 23.96 -15.75 -9.87
C GLN A 30 25.17 -14.80 -9.80
N PRO A 31 26.34 -15.18 -10.36
CA PRO A 31 27.55 -14.37 -10.31
C PRO A 31 27.39 -12.94 -10.85
N GLU A 32 26.56 -12.76 -11.88
CA GLU A 32 26.28 -11.48 -12.53
C GLU A 32 25.25 -10.62 -11.76
N ALA A 33 24.54 -11.18 -10.79
CA ALA A 33 23.42 -10.54 -10.11
C ALA A 33 23.76 -9.15 -9.54
N PRO A 34 24.91 -8.93 -8.86
CA PRO A 34 25.25 -7.60 -8.35
C PRO A 34 25.41 -6.54 -9.44
N ALA A 35 26.03 -6.89 -10.57
CA ALA A 35 26.22 -5.97 -11.69
C ALA A 35 24.89 -5.64 -12.38
N VAL A 36 24.04 -6.65 -12.56
CA VAL A 36 22.71 -6.49 -13.15
C VAL A 36 21.80 -5.66 -12.24
N ALA A 37 21.79 -5.94 -10.93
CA ALA A 37 21.03 -5.17 -9.94
C ALA A 37 21.47 -3.70 -9.91
N ALA A 38 22.78 -3.42 -9.90
CA ALA A 38 23.30 -2.05 -9.94
C ALA A 38 22.84 -1.28 -11.18
N LYS A 39 22.87 -1.93 -12.35
CA LYS A 39 22.37 -1.35 -13.61
C LYS A 39 20.88 -1.04 -13.53
N ILE A 40 20.06 -2.01 -13.07
CA ILE A 40 18.61 -1.86 -12.97
C ILE A 40 18.24 -0.78 -11.97
N VAL A 41 18.83 -0.76 -10.78
CA VAL A 41 18.61 0.29 -9.78
C VAL A 41 18.97 1.67 -10.33
N GLY A 42 20.08 1.79 -11.05
CA GLY A 42 20.45 3.04 -11.71
C GLY A 42 19.44 3.50 -12.76
N GLU A 43 18.80 2.59 -13.50
CA GLU A 43 17.73 2.93 -14.45
C GLU A 43 16.44 3.29 -13.69
N MET A 44 16.03 2.47 -12.72
CA MET A 44 14.84 2.67 -11.90
C MET A 44 14.84 4.02 -11.16
N ASN A 45 15.93 4.36 -10.47
CA ASN A 45 16.04 5.62 -9.73
C ASN A 45 15.94 6.87 -10.62
N ARG A 46 16.14 6.74 -11.94
CA ARG A 46 15.91 7.84 -12.89
C ARG A 46 14.46 7.96 -13.31
N ILE A 47 13.71 6.87 -13.31
CA ILE A 47 12.36 6.79 -13.88
C ILE A 47 11.23 6.77 -12.85
N ILE A 48 11.47 6.26 -11.63
CA ILE A 48 10.45 6.26 -10.58
C ILE A 48 10.07 7.70 -10.22
N ARG A 49 8.77 7.95 -10.10
CA ARG A 49 8.20 9.21 -9.64
C ARG A 49 7.14 8.89 -8.59
N PRO A 50 7.56 8.64 -7.35
CA PRO A 50 6.65 8.25 -6.29
C PRO A 50 5.79 9.45 -5.89
N GLU A 51 4.48 9.33 -6.12
CA GLU A 51 3.49 10.35 -5.78
C GLU A 51 2.32 9.70 -5.07
N ALA A 52 1.78 10.40 -4.08
CA ALA A 52 0.63 9.96 -3.30
C ALA A 52 -0.45 11.04 -3.27
N LEU A 53 -1.70 10.64 -3.48
CA LEU A 53 -2.89 11.37 -3.08
C LEU A 53 -3.33 10.84 -1.72
N PHE A 54 -3.54 11.69 -0.73
CA PHE A 54 -4.07 11.25 0.56
C PHE A 54 -5.02 12.28 1.17
N GLN A 55 -5.92 11.79 2.01
CA GLN A 55 -6.92 12.61 2.70
C GLN A 55 -7.35 11.92 4.01
N TRP A 56 -7.63 12.74 5.02
CA TRP A 56 -8.22 12.30 6.28
C TRP A 56 -9.75 12.33 6.19
N PHE A 57 -10.39 11.32 6.78
CA PHE A 57 -11.83 11.21 6.89
C PHE A 57 -12.21 10.85 8.33
N ASP A 58 -13.32 11.42 8.79
CA ASP A 58 -13.97 11.06 10.04
C ASP A 58 -14.91 9.88 9.79
N LEU A 59 -14.90 8.90 10.70
CA LEU A 59 -15.84 7.78 10.65
C LEU A 59 -17.15 8.21 11.32
N GLU A 60 -18.23 8.26 10.56
CA GLU A 60 -19.54 8.66 11.07
C GLU A 60 -20.33 7.46 11.60
N LYS A 61 -20.33 6.36 10.82
CA LYS A 61 -21.13 5.18 11.14
C LYS A 61 -20.53 3.94 10.52
N VAL A 62 -20.63 2.83 11.25
CA VAL A 62 -20.40 1.48 10.73
C VAL A 62 -21.77 0.82 10.59
N LEU A 63 -22.02 0.27 9.41
CA LEU A 63 -23.23 -0.47 9.04
C LEU A 63 -22.83 -1.90 8.67
N ASP A 64 -23.83 -2.76 8.49
CA ASP A 64 -23.59 -4.09 7.93
C ASP A 64 -23.08 -3.95 6.49
N GLY A 65 -21.85 -4.41 6.23
CA GLY A 65 -21.24 -4.33 4.90
C GLY A 65 -20.64 -2.97 4.50
N GLU A 66 -20.85 -1.89 5.26
CA GLU A 66 -20.52 -0.54 4.81
C GLU A 66 -20.01 0.37 5.95
N ILE A 67 -19.25 1.40 5.58
CA ILE A 67 -18.92 2.52 6.46
C ILE A 67 -19.32 3.85 5.83
N MET A 68 -19.83 4.75 6.66
CA MET A 68 -20.16 6.14 6.31
C MET A 68 -19.08 7.05 6.87
N ILE A 69 -18.57 7.94 6.03
CA ILE A 69 -17.36 8.72 6.29
C ILE A 69 -17.60 10.16 5.84
N SER A 70 -16.90 11.11 6.43
CA SER A 70 -16.89 12.49 5.93
C SER A 70 -15.52 13.12 5.90
N GLU A 71 -15.29 13.98 4.91
CA GLU A 71 -14.09 14.78 4.83
C GLU A 71 -14.21 15.99 5.78
N PRO A 72 -13.29 16.18 6.75
CA PRO A 72 -13.50 17.11 7.87
C PRO A 72 -13.61 18.59 7.48
N VAL A 73 -13.05 19.00 6.33
CA VAL A 73 -13.01 20.41 5.93
C VAL A 73 -14.24 20.81 5.12
N SER A 74 -14.61 20.00 4.14
CA SER A 74 -15.73 20.20 3.24
C SER A 74 -17.06 19.69 3.80
N GLY A 75 -17.01 18.77 4.76
CA GLY A 75 -18.18 18.05 5.28
C GLY A 75 -18.79 17.08 4.26
N THR A 76 -18.07 16.78 3.17
CA THR A 76 -18.58 15.87 2.13
C THR A 76 -18.60 14.45 2.69
N SER A 77 -19.80 13.86 2.78
CA SER A 77 -19.95 12.47 3.18
C SER A 77 -19.81 11.52 1.99
N ALA A 78 -19.24 10.35 2.25
CA ALA A 78 -19.14 9.25 1.31
C ALA A 78 -19.47 7.93 2.00
N ARG A 79 -19.70 6.90 1.19
CA ARG A 79 -19.95 5.53 1.64
C ARG A 79 -18.87 4.63 1.02
N LEU A 80 -18.31 3.75 1.84
CA LEU A 80 -17.43 2.69 1.39
C LEU A 80 -18.01 1.32 1.77
N THR A 81 -18.21 0.48 0.78
CA THR A 81 -18.54 -0.92 0.87
C THR A 81 -17.31 -1.67 1.34
N THR A 82 -17.38 -2.22 2.55
CA THR A 82 -16.30 -2.97 3.21
C THR A 82 -16.68 -4.43 3.46
N GLY A 83 -17.89 -4.84 3.08
CA GLY A 83 -18.39 -6.21 3.21
C GLY A 83 -18.29 -6.74 4.63
N GLY A 84 -17.96 -8.03 4.77
CA GLY A 84 -17.80 -8.67 6.08
C GLY A 84 -16.68 -8.07 6.95
N PHE A 85 -15.84 -7.19 6.38
CA PHE A 85 -14.79 -6.50 7.11
C PHE A 85 -15.27 -5.22 7.82
N SER A 86 -16.50 -4.74 7.56
CA SER A 86 -17.04 -3.52 8.18
C SER A 86 -16.93 -3.45 9.71
N PRO A 87 -17.14 -4.55 10.49
CA PRO A 87 -17.06 -4.49 11.95
C PRO A 87 -15.68 -4.10 12.49
N TYR A 88 -14.61 -4.29 11.71
CA TYR A 88 -13.25 -3.86 12.08
C TYR A 88 -13.17 -2.35 12.36
N PHE A 89 -13.98 -1.56 11.64
CA PHE A 89 -13.98 -0.10 11.73
C PHE A 89 -14.69 0.42 12.99
N HIS A 90 -15.40 -0.40 13.78
CA HIS A 90 -15.92 0.03 15.08
C HIS A 90 -14.84 0.51 16.05
N ARG A 91 -13.59 0.15 15.79
CA ARG A 91 -12.40 0.53 16.59
C ARG A 91 -11.87 1.91 16.24
N ALA A 92 -12.28 2.44 15.09
CA ALA A 92 -11.77 3.67 14.51
C ALA A 92 -12.67 4.87 14.84
N THR A 93 -12.06 6.05 14.85
CA THR A 93 -12.75 7.35 14.81
C THR A 93 -12.44 8.11 13.53
N ARG A 94 -11.28 7.84 12.93
CA ARG A 94 -10.82 8.44 11.68
C ARG A 94 -10.00 7.45 10.88
N PHE A 95 -9.76 7.77 9.61
CA PHE A 95 -8.76 7.07 8.83
C PHE A 95 -8.12 8.00 7.79
N LEU A 96 -6.88 7.66 7.46
CA LEU A 96 -6.15 8.19 6.31
C LEU A 96 -6.42 7.26 5.12
N ALA A 97 -7.10 7.76 4.11
CA ALA A 97 -7.20 7.10 2.81
C ALA A 97 -6.10 7.64 1.89
N ALA A 98 -5.49 6.78 1.08
CA ALA A 98 -4.49 7.20 0.11
C ALA A 98 -4.45 6.33 -1.15
N LEU A 99 -4.04 6.94 -2.25
CA LEU A 99 -3.59 6.29 -3.49
C LEU A 99 -2.14 6.69 -3.72
N TYR A 100 -1.29 5.77 -4.13
CA TYR A 100 0.09 6.12 -4.49
C TYR A 100 0.63 5.26 -5.62
N THR A 101 1.51 5.84 -6.44
CA THR A 101 2.07 5.22 -7.63
C THR A 101 3.56 5.47 -7.74
N LEU A 102 4.30 4.60 -8.44
CA LEU A 102 5.67 4.87 -8.89
C LEU A 102 5.75 5.55 -10.26
N GLY A 103 4.60 5.73 -10.92
CA GLY A 103 4.48 6.27 -12.27
C GLY A 103 4.63 5.22 -13.38
N PRO A 104 4.23 5.56 -14.62
CA PRO A 104 4.05 4.59 -15.73
C PRO A 104 5.35 4.05 -16.32
N LYS A 105 6.49 4.71 -16.06
CA LYS A 105 7.77 4.36 -16.67
C LYS A 105 8.31 3.03 -16.17
N VAL A 106 7.94 2.61 -14.96
CA VAL A 106 8.29 1.29 -14.41
C VAL A 106 7.65 0.18 -15.24
N ASP A 107 6.36 0.31 -15.54
CA ASP A 107 5.63 -0.67 -16.37
C ASP A 107 6.20 -0.73 -17.80
N THR A 108 6.57 0.44 -18.35
CA THR A 108 7.24 0.52 -19.66
C THR A 108 8.59 -0.21 -19.65
N LEU A 109 9.38 -0.04 -18.59
CA LEU A 109 10.66 -0.74 -18.42
C LEU A 109 10.44 -2.25 -18.32
N LEU A 110 9.48 -2.69 -17.50
CA LEU A 110 9.17 -4.09 -17.31
C LEU A 110 8.73 -4.75 -18.61
N HIS A 111 7.79 -4.12 -19.33
CA HIS A 111 7.32 -4.60 -20.64
C HIS A 111 8.46 -4.74 -21.65
N ARG A 112 9.38 -3.77 -21.70
CA ARG A 112 10.56 -3.82 -22.59
C ARG A 112 11.53 -4.95 -22.24
N LEU A 113 11.64 -5.33 -20.97
CA LEU A 113 12.53 -6.40 -20.52
C LEU A 113 11.91 -7.77 -20.77
N THR A 114 10.63 -7.94 -20.47
CA THR A 114 9.91 -9.19 -20.70
C THR A 114 9.79 -9.53 -22.18
N THR A 115 9.54 -8.54 -23.05
CA THR A 115 9.53 -8.73 -24.52
C THR A 115 10.88 -9.07 -25.14
N LYS A 116 11.97 -8.97 -24.36
CA LYS A 116 13.34 -9.31 -24.77
C LYS A 116 13.89 -10.52 -24.02
N ASP A 117 13.04 -11.28 -23.33
CA ASP A 117 13.42 -12.45 -22.53
C ASP A 117 14.51 -12.16 -21.48
N ARG A 118 14.52 -10.93 -20.96
CA ARG A 118 15.47 -10.47 -19.92
C ARG A 118 14.89 -10.69 -18.53
N GLU A 119 14.72 -11.97 -18.17
CA GLU A 119 13.97 -12.40 -16.97
C GLU A 119 14.61 -11.93 -15.67
N MET A 120 15.94 -12.05 -15.53
CA MET A 120 16.65 -11.59 -14.32
C MET A 120 16.45 -10.08 -14.12
N GLU A 121 16.59 -9.29 -15.18
CA GLU A 121 16.36 -7.85 -15.10
C GLU A 121 14.91 -7.51 -14.77
N ALA A 122 13.94 -8.19 -15.39
CA ALA A 122 12.52 -8.00 -15.11
C ALA A 122 12.21 -8.34 -13.64
N HIS A 123 12.79 -9.42 -13.12
CA HIS A 123 12.69 -9.80 -11.71
C HIS A 123 13.25 -8.72 -10.78
N PHE A 124 14.45 -8.18 -11.07
CA PHE A 124 15.03 -7.08 -10.29
C PHE A 124 14.22 -5.78 -10.39
N VAL A 125 13.57 -5.50 -11.52
CA VAL A 125 12.62 -4.38 -11.62
C VAL A 125 11.43 -4.58 -10.69
N ASN A 126 10.85 -5.78 -10.65
CA ASN A 126 9.75 -6.09 -9.73
C ASN A 126 10.16 -5.92 -8.27
N MET A 127 11.35 -6.41 -7.88
CA MET A 127 11.85 -6.27 -6.51
C MET A 127 12.16 -4.81 -6.14
N GLY A 128 12.75 -4.06 -7.07
CA GLY A 128 12.95 -2.61 -6.90
C GLY A 128 11.63 -1.85 -6.76
N SER A 129 10.60 -2.27 -7.49
CA SER A 129 9.28 -1.66 -7.42
C SER A 129 8.62 -1.93 -6.06
N LEU A 130 8.73 -3.16 -5.57
CA LEU A 130 8.28 -3.53 -4.22
C LEU A 130 9.01 -2.71 -3.13
N ALA A 131 10.33 -2.56 -3.23
CA ALA A 131 11.10 -1.75 -2.28
C ALA A 131 10.67 -0.27 -2.30
N ALA A 132 10.50 0.32 -3.49
CA ALA A 132 10.05 1.70 -3.64
C ALA A 132 8.62 1.92 -3.15
N LEU A 133 7.68 1.00 -3.46
CA LEU A 133 6.30 1.04 -2.95
C LEU A 133 6.28 0.91 -1.43
N THR A 134 7.09 0.03 -0.85
CA THR A 134 7.20 -0.14 0.61
C THR A 134 7.69 1.13 1.28
N ARG A 135 8.68 1.82 0.70
CA ARG A 135 9.15 3.11 1.22
C ARG A 135 8.08 4.20 1.12
N THR A 136 7.33 4.22 0.02
CA THR A 136 6.20 5.13 -0.20
C THR A 136 5.10 4.91 0.84
N ALA A 137 4.70 3.65 1.04
CA ALA A 137 3.75 3.25 2.07
C ALA A 137 4.22 3.66 3.47
N SER A 138 5.51 3.47 3.78
CA SER A 138 6.09 3.82 5.07
C SER A 138 5.96 5.31 5.41
N VAL A 139 6.03 6.20 4.42
CA VAL A 139 5.78 7.64 4.62
C VAL A 139 4.33 7.88 5.04
N LEU A 140 3.36 7.31 4.31
CA LEU A 140 1.93 7.43 4.61
C LEU A 140 1.57 6.83 5.96
N THR A 141 2.13 5.66 6.28
CA THR A 141 1.98 5.02 7.58
C THR A 141 2.50 5.89 8.72
N ARG A 142 3.67 6.52 8.56
CA ARG A 142 4.19 7.45 9.57
C ARG A 142 3.29 8.68 9.76
N LEU A 143 2.62 9.17 8.71
CA LEU A 143 1.63 10.25 8.85
C LEU A 143 0.49 9.81 9.77
N ALA A 144 -0.03 8.59 9.58
CA ALA A 144 -1.10 8.06 10.41
C ALA A 144 -0.66 7.79 11.85
N GLU A 145 0.52 7.18 12.05
CA GLU A 145 1.11 6.95 13.38
C GLU A 145 1.33 8.26 14.15
N ASN A 146 1.86 9.29 13.49
CA ASN A 146 2.08 10.59 14.11
C ASN A 146 0.75 11.24 14.51
N ARG A 147 -0.29 11.11 13.67
CA ARG A 147 -1.62 11.61 14.00
C ARG A 147 -2.23 10.86 15.18
N ALA A 148 -2.17 9.53 15.18
CA ALA A 148 -2.63 8.70 16.30
C ALA A 148 -1.95 9.08 17.61
N LYS A 149 -0.62 9.26 17.58
CA LYS A 149 0.15 9.72 18.74
C LYS A 149 -0.29 11.09 19.26
N GLN A 150 -0.55 12.05 18.37
CA GLN A 150 -1.04 13.38 18.75
C GLN A 150 -2.43 13.34 19.38
N GLU A 151 -3.28 12.41 18.96
CA GLU A 151 -4.63 12.21 19.49
C GLU A 151 -4.68 11.26 20.71
N GLY A 152 -3.55 10.64 21.08
CA GLY A 152 -3.49 9.68 22.19
C GLY A 152 -4.24 8.37 21.93
N VAL A 153 -4.36 7.97 20.65
CA VAL A 153 -5.07 6.76 20.22
C VAL A 153 -4.13 5.81 19.47
N GLY A 154 -4.56 4.57 19.23
CA GLY A 154 -3.79 3.62 18.43
C GLY A 154 -4.07 3.71 16.92
N VAL A 155 -3.33 2.90 16.16
CA VAL A 155 -3.37 2.86 14.69
C VAL A 155 -3.53 1.42 14.17
N SER A 156 -4.23 1.25 13.05
CA SER A 156 -4.34 -0.03 12.34
C SER A 156 -3.13 -0.28 11.43
N PRO A 157 -2.91 -1.52 10.95
CA PRO A 157 -2.14 -1.76 9.74
C PRO A 157 -2.70 -0.98 8.53
N PRO A 158 -1.91 -0.76 7.45
CA PRO A 158 -2.46 -0.33 6.18
C PRO A 158 -3.29 -1.46 5.55
N LEU A 159 -4.50 -1.12 5.11
CA LEU A 159 -5.51 -2.05 4.62
C LEU A 159 -5.91 -1.67 3.20
N SER A 160 -6.13 -2.65 2.34
CA SER A 160 -6.53 -2.43 0.95
C SER A 160 -7.71 -3.32 0.58
N PRO A 161 -8.67 -2.82 -0.24
CA PRO A 161 -9.65 -3.67 -0.89
C PRO A 161 -8.96 -4.81 -1.67
N GLY A 162 -9.51 -6.03 -1.58
CA GLY A 162 -8.95 -7.22 -2.22
C GLY A 162 -7.78 -7.89 -1.46
N SER A 163 -7.17 -7.22 -0.47
CA SER A 163 -6.08 -7.83 0.32
C SER A 163 -6.55 -8.47 1.64
N ILE A 164 -7.78 -8.20 2.06
CA ILE A 164 -8.35 -8.64 3.34
C ILE A 164 -9.64 -9.43 3.08
N GLU A 165 -9.83 -10.52 3.82
CA GLU A 165 -11.05 -11.33 3.72
C GLU A 165 -12.29 -10.50 4.09
N GLY A 166 -13.32 -10.58 3.25
CA GLY A 166 -14.56 -9.84 3.41
C GLY A 166 -14.54 -8.42 2.82
N TRP A 167 -13.41 -7.91 2.34
CA TRP A 167 -13.32 -6.63 1.64
C TRP A 167 -12.89 -6.83 0.18
N GLU A 168 -13.86 -6.83 -0.72
CA GLU A 168 -13.67 -7.16 -2.14
C GLU A 168 -12.88 -6.11 -2.93
N LEU A 169 -12.14 -6.54 -3.95
CA LEU A 169 -11.35 -5.65 -4.82
C LEU A 169 -12.20 -4.57 -5.50
N HIS A 170 -13.45 -4.89 -5.87
CA HIS A 170 -14.35 -3.95 -6.52
C HIS A 170 -14.66 -2.70 -5.67
N SER A 171 -14.59 -2.82 -4.33
CA SER A 171 -14.71 -1.68 -3.41
C SER A 171 -13.58 -0.64 -3.59
N GLN A 172 -12.49 -0.99 -4.27
CA GLN A 172 -11.44 -0.04 -4.64
C GLN A 172 -11.99 1.13 -5.47
N ARG A 173 -13.06 0.96 -6.24
CA ARG A 173 -13.67 2.04 -7.02
C ARG A 173 -14.20 3.17 -6.13
N GLU A 174 -14.84 2.82 -5.03
CA GLU A 174 -15.41 3.80 -4.10
C GLU A 174 -14.29 4.54 -3.36
N LEU A 175 -13.23 3.82 -2.97
CA LEU A 175 -12.03 4.42 -2.38
C LEU A 175 -11.34 5.37 -3.37
N CYS A 176 -11.22 4.98 -4.64
CA CYS A 176 -10.62 5.79 -5.70
C CYS A 176 -11.44 7.04 -6.01
N ALA A 177 -12.77 6.96 -5.93
CA ALA A 177 -13.67 8.10 -6.15
C ALA A 177 -13.48 9.23 -5.11
N LEU A 178 -12.83 8.95 -3.97
CA LEU A 178 -12.43 9.96 -2.98
C LEU A 178 -11.27 10.86 -3.44
N PHE A 179 -10.69 10.61 -4.62
CA PHE A 179 -9.48 11.31 -5.08
C PHE A 179 -9.57 11.81 -6.52
N PRO A 180 -8.92 12.96 -6.85
CA PRO A 180 -8.70 13.39 -8.22
C PRO A 180 -7.52 12.60 -8.83
N MET A 181 -7.74 11.35 -9.21
CA MET A 181 -6.67 10.41 -9.62
C MET A 181 -5.80 10.89 -10.78
N ASP A 182 -6.41 11.65 -11.70
CA ASP A 182 -5.75 12.24 -12.86
C ASP A 182 -4.62 13.21 -12.48
N ALA A 183 -4.71 13.82 -11.29
CA ALA A 183 -3.71 14.75 -10.78
C ALA A 183 -2.31 14.12 -10.58
N ILE A 184 -2.23 12.79 -10.40
CA ILE A 184 -0.97 12.03 -10.34
C ILE A 184 -0.90 10.92 -11.41
N GLY A 185 -1.70 11.06 -12.47
CA GLY A 185 -1.67 10.15 -13.63
C GLY A 185 -2.17 8.74 -13.34
N ILE A 186 -3.01 8.55 -12.32
CA ILE A 186 -3.65 7.27 -12.03
C ILE A 186 -4.98 7.18 -12.78
N THR A 187 -5.25 6.00 -13.33
CA THR A 187 -6.52 5.62 -13.94
C THR A 187 -6.98 4.27 -13.37
N GLN A 188 -8.27 3.98 -13.47
CA GLN A 188 -8.85 2.72 -13.02
C GLN A 188 -9.65 2.09 -14.15
N GLY A 189 -9.42 0.79 -14.39
CA GLY A 189 -10.17 -0.01 -15.35
C GLY A 189 -11.51 -0.52 -14.81
N ASP A 190 -12.33 -1.07 -15.72
CA ASP A 190 -13.61 -1.71 -15.39
C ASP A 190 -13.44 -2.99 -14.55
N ASP A 191 -12.24 -3.53 -14.42
CA ASP A 191 -11.90 -4.65 -13.52
C ASP A 191 -11.45 -4.16 -12.13
N ALA A 192 -11.56 -2.85 -11.87
CA ALA A 192 -11.05 -2.15 -10.70
C ALA A 192 -9.52 -2.13 -10.58
N ILE A 193 -8.76 -2.60 -11.59
CA ILE A 193 -7.30 -2.55 -11.61
C ILE A 193 -6.83 -1.12 -11.87
N LEU A 194 -5.77 -0.72 -11.17
CA LEU A 194 -5.17 0.61 -11.30
C LEU A 194 -4.06 0.59 -12.34
N SER A 195 -3.99 1.66 -13.11
CA SER A 195 -2.91 1.95 -14.05
C SER A 195 -2.29 3.31 -13.69
N PRO A 196 -0.97 3.39 -13.46
CA PRO A 196 0.07 2.36 -13.63
C PRO A 196 -0.10 1.13 -12.72
N MET A 197 0.42 -0.04 -13.11
CA MET A 197 0.33 -1.29 -12.36
C MET A 197 1.03 -1.20 -10.99
N ASN A 198 2.07 -0.38 -10.89
CA ASN A 198 2.74 -0.07 -9.64
C ASN A 198 2.02 1.05 -8.87
N THR A 199 0.72 0.82 -8.62
CA THR A 199 -0.18 1.71 -7.89
C THR A 199 -0.94 0.94 -6.83
N LEU A 200 -1.09 1.52 -5.64
CA LEU A 200 -1.79 0.91 -4.51
C LEU A 200 -2.79 1.90 -3.92
N SER A 201 -3.92 1.35 -3.45
CA SER A 201 -4.91 2.06 -2.63
C SER A 201 -4.85 1.53 -1.20
N VAL A 202 -4.89 2.42 -0.21
CA VAL A 202 -4.78 2.03 1.21
C VAL A 202 -5.67 2.87 2.10
N VAL A 203 -6.11 2.27 3.21
CA VAL A 203 -6.75 2.90 4.36
C VAL A 203 -5.96 2.57 5.62
N ILE A 204 -5.66 3.57 6.43
CA ILE A 204 -5.02 3.43 7.73
C ILE A 204 -5.92 4.08 8.78
N ALA A 205 -6.54 3.27 9.62
CA ALA A 205 -7.48 3.72 10.64
C ALA A 205 -6.78 4.09 11.94
N ILE A 206 -7.33 5.08 12.65
CA ILE A 206 -6.91 5.47 14.00
C ILE A 206 -8.14 5.58 14.89
N GLY A 207 -7.96 5.34 16.19
CA GLY A 207 -9.06 5.38 17.14
C GLY A 207 -8.78 4.65 18.44
N PRO A 208 -9.62 4.86 19.47
CA PRO A 208 -9.40 4.32 20.82
C PRO A 208 -9.53 2.80 20.89
N GLY A 209 -10.14 2.16 19.88
CA GLY A 209 -10.20 0.70 19.79
C GLY A 209 -8.91 0.05 19.27
N PHE A 210 -7.92 0.83 18.84
CA PHE A 210 -6.59 0.36 18.50
C PHE A 210 -5.63 0.62 19.67
N THR A 211 -4.77 -0.36 19.96
CA THR A 211 -3.82 -0.32 21.08
C THR A 211 -2.38 -0.08 20.63
N ASP A 212 -2.07 -0.33 19.37
CA ASP A 212 -0.70 -0.24 18.86
C ASP A 212 -0.36 1.21 18.50
N ALA A 213 0.79 1.69 18.95
CA ALA A 213 1.33 3.01 18.59
C ALA A 213 2.02 3.02 17.21
N LYS A 214 2.26 1.83 16.64
CA LYS A 214 2.90 1.60 15.35
C LYS A 214 2.02 0.71 14.51
N ALA A 215 1.87 1.03 13.23
CA ALA A 215 1.07 0.22 12.34
C ALA A 215 1.72 -1.15 12.17
N GLY A 216 0.95 -2.21 12.45
CA GLY A 216 1.37 -3.58 12.18
C GLY A 216 1.33 -3.91 10.69
N SER A 217 1.59 -5.18 10.36
CA SER A 217 1.37 -5.68 9.01
C SER A 217 -0.08 -6.11 8.79
N PRO A 218 -0.65 -5.88 7.58
CA PRO A 218 -1.94 -6.46 7.21
C PRO A 218 -1.95 -7.99 7.25
N CYS A 219 -0.78 -8.65 7.20
CA CYS A 219 -0.68 -10.12 7.32
C CYS A 219 -1.34 -10.67 8.59
N ARG A 220 -1.44 -9.87 9.67
CA ARG A 220 -2.12 -10.28 10.91
C ARG A 220 -3.64 -10.45 10.75
N LEU A 221 -4.21 -9.89 9.68
CA LEU A 221 -5.62 -9.95 9.33
C LEU A 221 -5.85 -10.83 8.09
N CYS A 222 -4.77 -11.40 7.53
CA CYS A 222 -4.84 -12.26 6.36
C CYS A 222 -5.30 -13.67 6.77
N ARG A 223 -6.18 -14.27 5.96
CA ARG A 223 -6.66 -15.64 6.13
C ARG A 223 -5.54 -16.69 6.17
N MET A 224 -4.44 -16.45 5.47
CA MET A 224 -3.29 -17.35 5.48
C MET A 224 -2.52 -17.33 6.82
N GLY A 225 -2.63 -16.26 7.61
CA GLY A 225 -1.95 -16.10 8.90
C GLY A 225 -0.46 -16.47 8.85
N GLY A 226 -0.01 -17.24 9.83
CA GLY A 226 1.37 -17.74 9.92
C GLY A 226 1.75 -18.86 8.96
N SER A 227 0.79 -19.41 8.20
CA SER A 227 1.03 -20.52 7.25
C SER A 227 1.51 -20.08 5.87
N CYS A 228 1.58 -18.76 5.63
CA CYS A 228 2.00 -18.23 4.34
C CYS A 228 3.50 -18.49 4.07
N THR A 229 3.78 -19.21 2.99
CA THR A 229 5.14 -19.49 2.53
C THR A 229 5.84 -18.24 1.98
N LEU A 230 5.07 -17.23 1.59
CA LEU A 230 5.53 -15.91 1.14
C LEU A 230 5.65 -14.89 2.29
N THR A 231 5.38 -15.29 3.54
CA THR A 231 5.56 -14.39 4.69
C THR A 231 7.01 -13.94 4.73
N CYS A 232 7.23 -12.63 4.67
CA CYS A 232 8.56 -12.03 4.80
C CYS A 232 9.26 -12.64 6.04
N SER A 233 10.48 -13.13 5.90
CA SER A 233 11.26 -13.78 6.98
C SER A 233 11.34 -12.90 8.24
N ASN A 234 11.27 -11.57 8.08
CA ASN A 234 11.21 -10.57 9.15
C ASN A 234 9.87 -10.55 9.95
N HIS A 235 8.80 -11.16 9.44
CA HIS A 235 7.47 -11.18 10.07
C HIS A 235 7.15 -12.52 10.77
N LYS A 236 7.87 -13.61 10.46
CA LYS A 236 7.69 -14.91 11.12
C LYS A 236 8.00 -14.84 12.63
N ALA A 237 8.98 -14.05 13.04
CA ALA A 237 9.38 -13.91 14.45
C ALA A 237 8.34 -13.19 15.33
N THR A 238 7.44 -12.39 14.76
CA THR A 238 6.40 -11.63 15.50
C THR A 238 5.05 -12.33 15.53
N LEU A 239 4.81 -13.31 14.65
CA LEU A 239 3.57 -14.09 14.63
C LEU A 239 3.60 -15.28 15.60
N THR A 240 4.78 -15.83 15.90
CA THR A 240 4.95 -16.99 16.81
C THR A 240 4.90 -16.65 18.30
N GLN A 241 4.87 -15.37 18.69
CA GLN A 241 4.85 -14.95 20.11
C GLN A 241 3.45 -14.79 20.73
N ARG A 242 2.36 -15.17 20.04
CA ARG A 242 0.98 -15.01 20.57
C ARG A 242 0.11 -16.25 20.51
N GLU A 243 0.69 -17.45 20.40
CA GLU A 243 -0.03 -18.70 20.76
C GLU A 243 -0.02 -18.99 22.27
N ALA A 244 0.48 -18.05 23.09
CA ALA A 244 0.56 -18.18 24.54
C ALA A 244 0.03 -16.93 25.28
N VAL A 245 -1.23 -16.53 25.03
CA VAL A 245 -2.10 -15.85 26.00
C VAL A 245 -3.55 -16.25 25.72
#